data_AF-A0A535W327-F1
#
_entry.id   AF-A0A535W327-F1
#
_cell.length_a   1.000
_cell.length_b   1.000
_cell.length_c   1.000
_cell.angle_alpha   90.00
_cell.angle_beta   90.00
_cell.angle_gamma   90.00
#
_symmetry.space_group_name_H-M   'P 1'
#
loop_
_entity.id
_entity.type
_entity.pdbx_description
1 polymer ?
#
loop_
_entity_poly.entity_id
_entity_poly.type
_entity_poly.pdbx_seq_one_letter_code
_entity_poly.pdbx_strand_id
1 'polypeptide(L)'
;MLLSDKRIMEELAHGNIVIEPFDQRHLGTNSYDCRLGEWYFQGDANIEVMHLDNPDEIRLYWGEPRKARDGKIAIRPGTTILAHTQEIIGGHNGYLAKMYSRSTVARSGLSVCRCAGVGDVGYISRWTMEISPHLPAHL
;
A
#
# COMPACT_ATOMS: atom_id res chain seq x y z
N MET A 1 -20.49 -1.86 -5.90
CA MET A 1 -20.78 -3.19 -5.29
C MET A 1 -19.48 -3.72 -4.70
N LEU A 2 -19.51 -4.32 -3.51
CA LEU A 2 -18.35 -5.08 -2.98
C LEU A 2 -18.52 -6.54 -3.38
N LEU A 3 -17.42 -7.19 -3.77
CA LEU A 3 -17.43 -8.59 -4.19
C LEU A 3 -17.26 -9.51 -3.00
N SER A 4 -17.97 -10.63 -2.97
CA SER A 4 -17.68 -11.73 -2.05
C SER A 4 -16.42 -12.47 -2.46
N ASP A 5 -15.86 -13.25 -1.54
CA ASP A 5 -14.80 -14.23 -1.76
C ASP A 5 -15.01 -15.08 -3.02
N LYS A 6 -16.20 -15.68 -3.18
CA LYS A 6 -16.56 -16.50 -4.33
C LYS A 6 -16.51 -15.69 -5.62
N ARG A 7 -17.04 -14.47 -5.60
CA ARG A 7 -17.04 -13.61 -6.78
C ARG A 7 -15.64 -13.12 -7.13
N ILE A 8 -14.79 -12.85 -6.13
CA ILE A 8 -13.38 -12.53 -6.36
C ILE A 8 -12.70 -13.70 -7.09
N MET A 9 -12.93 -14.94 -6.65
CA MET A 9 -12.37 -16.14 -7.29
C MET A 9 -12.87 -16.35 -8.73
N GLU A 10 -14.17 -16.17 -8.97
CA GLU A 10 -14.75 -16.23 -10.32
C GLU A 10 -14.09 -15.19 -11.25
N GLU A 11 -13.96 -13.95 -10.78
CA GLU A 11 -13.43 -12.86 -11.61
C GLU A 11 -11.91 -12.90 -11.77
N LEU A 12 -11.18 -13.53 -10.83
CA LEU A 12 -9.78 -13.93 -11.03
C LEU A 12 -9.67 -14.96 -12.16
N ALA A 13 -10.52 -16.00 -12.16
CA ALA A 13 -10.52 -17.02 -13.20
C ALA A 13 -10.90 -16.46 -14.59
N HIS A 14 -11.78 -15.45 -14.63
CA HIS A 14 -12.12 -14.72 -15.86
C HIS A 14 -11.06 -13.70 -16.31
N GLY A 15 -10.02 -13.44 -15.51
CA GLY A 15 -8.98 -12.43 -15.81
C GLY A 15 -9.43 -10.97 -15.60
N ASN A 16 -10.61 -10.76 -15.04
CA ASN A 16 -11.15 -9.43 -14.75
C ASN A 16 -10.52 -8.81 -13.50
N ILE A 17 -10.08 -9.64 -12.54
CA ILE A 17 -9.28 -9.23 -11.39
C ILE A 17 -7.88 -9.81 -11.56
N VAL A 18 -6.86 -9.02 -11.22
CA VAL A 18 -5.47 -9.45 -11.21
C VAL A 18 -4.94 -9.37 -9.79
N ILE A 19 -4.41 -10.48 -9.27
CA ILE A 19 -3.67 -10.54 -8.01
C ILE A 19 -2.49 -11.50 -8.24
N GLU A 20 -1.27 -10.98 -8.24
CA GLU A 20 -0.08 -11.79 -8.51
C GLU A 20 1.09 -11.45 -7.56
N PRO A 21 1.60 -12.41 -6.77
CA PRO A 21 1.11 -13.79 -6.63
C PRO A 21 -0.20 -13.86 -5.82
N PHE A 22 -1.12 -14.74 -6.25
CA PHE A 22 -2.32 -15.07 -5.48
C PHE A 22 -2.06 -16.18 -4.47
N ASP A 23 -2.55 -16.01 -3.25
CA ASP A 23 -2.53 -17.00 -2.19
C ASP A 23 -3.91 -17.06 -1.52
N GLN A 24 -4.56 -18.22 -1.61
CA GLN A 24 -5.90 -18.45 -1.06
C GLN A 24 -5.99 -18.12 0.44
N ARG A 25 -4.89 -18.24 1.19
CA ARG A 25 -4.85 -17.95 2.64
C ARG A 25 -5.06 -16.47 2.96
N HIS A 26 -4.84 -15.59 1.99
CA HIS A 26 -5.08 -14.16 2.13
C HIS A 26 -6.46 -13.72 1.65
N LEU A 27 -7.26 -14.62 1.06
CA LEU A 27 -8.63 -14.32 0.66
C LEU A 27 -9.53 -14.24 1.89
N GLY A 28 -10.08 -13.04 2.15
CA GLY A 28 -11.12 -12.80 3.14
C GLY A 28 -12.51 -12.90 2.53
N THR A 29 -13.55 -12.70 3.35
CA THR A 29 -14.97 -12.83 2.94
C THR A 29 -15.37 -11.92 1.77
N ASN A 30 -14.73 -10.76 1.65
CA ASN A 30 -15.00 -9.76 0.61
C ASN A 30 -13.77 -8.89 0.32
N SER A 31 -12.57 -9.41 0.61
CA SER A 31 -11.30 -8.69 0.53
C SER A 31 -10.16 -9.66 0.26
N TYR A 32 -8.98 -9.12 -0.03
CA TYR A 32 -7.74 -9.88 -0.11
C TYR A 32 -6.65 -9.16 0.68
N ASP A 33 -6.00 -9.85 1.60
CA ASP A 33 -4.90 -9.31 2.40
C ASP A 33 -3.61 -9.25 1.54
N CYS A 34 -3.15 -8.04 1.22
CA CYS A 34 -1.86 -7.84 0.55
C CYS A 34 -0.70 -7.80 1.56
N ARG A 35 0.52 -8.03 1.07
CA ARG A 35 1.74 -8.05 1.88
C ARG A 35 2.61 -6.84 1.60
N LEU A 36 3.39 -6.45 2.61
CA LEU A 36 4.37 -5.37 2.50
C LEU A 36 5.58 -5.83 1.69
N GLY A 37 5.93 -5.07 0.65
CA GLY A 37 7.14 -5.25 -0.13
C GLY A 37 8.41 -4.82 0.61
N GLU A 38 9.56 -5.23 0.08
CA GLU A 38 10.86 -5.00 0.72
C GLU A 38 11.46 -3.61 0.45
N TRP A 39 10.96 -2.86 -0.53
CA TRP A 39 11.48 -1.54 -0.89
C TRP A 39 10.57 -0.42 -0.39
N TYR A 40 11.18 0.69 0.00
CA TYR A 40 10.47 1.87 0.47
C TYR A 40 11.27 3.15 0.27
N PHE A 41 10.59 4.29 0.20
CA PHE A 41 11.18 5.62 0.35
C PHE A 41 10.87 6.17 1.73
N GLN A 42 11.77 6.99 2.27
CA GLN A 42 11.59 7.65 3.54
C GLN A 42 11.90 9.13 3.39
N GLY A 43 10.91 9.97 3.63
CA GLY A 43 11.05 11.41 3.52
C GLY A 43 12.11 11.96 4.47
N ASP A 44 12.88 12.94 4.01
CA ASP A 44 13.83 13.66 4.84
C ASP A 44 13.08 14.56 5.84
N ALA A 45 13.25 14.25 7.13
CA ALA A 45 12.63 15.00 8.22
C ALA A 45 13.25 16.39 8.43
N ASN A 46 14.37 16.71 7.76
CA ASN A 46 15.02 18.02 7.84
C ASN A 46 14.47 19.03 6.82
N ILE A 47 13.60 18.60 5.89
CA ILE A 47 12.99 19.49 4.90
C ILE A 47 11.65 19.98 5.43
N GLU A 48 11.56 21.28 5.72
CA GLU A 48 10.35 21.91 6.28
C GLU A 48 9.36 22.39 5.20
N VAL A 49 9.87 22.77 4.03
CA VAL A 49 9.07 23.31 2.92
C VAL A 49 9.49 22.62 1.63
N MET A 50 8.49 22.23 0.83
CA MET A 50 8.68 21.61 -0.48
C MET A 50 7.61 22.10 -1.45
N HIS A 51 8.03 22.45 -2.67
CA HIS A 51 7.12 22.67 -3.78
C HIS A 51 6.65 21.33 -4.36
N LEU A 52 5.36 21.00 -4.18
CA LEU A 52 4.78 19.71 -4.56
C LEU A 52 4.73 19.45 -6.08
N ASP A 53 4.96 20.48 -6.89
CA ASP A 53 4.97 20.38 -8.36
C ASP A 53 6.39 20.49 -8.94
N ASN A 54 7.43 20.64 -8.10
CA ASN A 54 8.83 20.67 -8.53
C ASN A 54 9.45 19.26 -8.42
N PRO A 55 9.71 18.56 -9.54
CA PRO A 55 10.23 17.19 -9.50
C PRO A 55 11.57 17.05 -8.77
N ASP A 56 12.42 18.07 -8.79
CA ASP A 56 13.74 18.00 -8.17
C ASP A 56 13.66 18.12 -6.65
N GLU A 57 12.76 18.95 -6.13
CA GLU A 57 12.49 19.03 -4.69
C GLU A 57 11.80 17.76 -4.16
N ILE A 58 10.86 17.19 -4.93
CA ILE A 58 10.22 15.92 -4.60
C ILE A 58 11.26 14.79 -4.52
N ARG A 59 12.19 14.73 -5.48
CA ARG A 59 13.29 13.76 -5.48
C ARG A 59 14.22 13.97 -4.30
N LEU A 60 14.56 15.23 -3.97
CA LEU A 60 15.38 15.55 -2.81
C LEU A 60 14.71 15.08 -1.51
N TYR A 61 13.40 15.29 -1.37
CA TYR A 61 12.65 14.87 -0.19
C TYR A 61 12.59 13.36 0.00
N TRP A 62 12.27 12.60 -1.04
CA TRP A 62 12.18 11.14 -0.93
C TRP A 62 13.53 10.44 -0.98
N GLY A 63 14.52 11.05 -1.63
CA GLY A 63 15.85 10.51 -1.83
C GLY A 63 15.85 9.18 -2.59
N GLU A 64 16.80 8.32 -2.22
CA GLU A 64 16.97 7.00 -2.84
C GLU A 64 16.12 5.91 -2.15
N PRO A 65 15.71 4.86 -2.90
CA PRO A 65 14.97 3.75 -2.34
C PRO A 65 15.82 2.99 -1.32
N ARG A 66 15.17 2.56 -0.24
CA ARG A 66 15.75 1.77 0.84
C ARG A 66 15.15 0.38 0.84
N LYS A 67 15.95 -0.59 1.29
CA LYS A 67 15.54 -1.99 1.42
C LYS A 67 15.33 -2.35 2.89
N ALA A 68 14.28 -3.10 3.19
CA ALA A 68 14.01 -3.65 4.51
C ALA A 68 15.20 -4.47 5.02
N ARG A 69 15.50 -4.40 6.32
CA ARG A 69 16.56 -5.17 6.97
C ARG A 69 15.95 -6.27 7.81
N ASP A 70 16.33 -7.52 7.57
CA ASP A 70 15.78 -8.70 8.26
C ASP A 70 14.23 -8.76 8.20
N GLY A 71 13.66 -8.34 7.08
CA GLY A 71 12.20 -8.25 6.88
C GLY A 71 11.51 -7.14 7.67
N LYS A 72 12.26 -6.19 8.23
CA LYS A 72 11.74 -5.09 9.06
C LYS A 72 12.04 -3.74 8.42
N ILE A 73 11.08 -2.82 8.56
CA ILE A 73 11.22 -1.41 8.22
C ILE A 73 11.02 -0.61 9.51
N ALA A 74 12.03 0.15 9.91
CA ALA A 74 11.94 1.03 11.06
C ALA A 74 11.28 2.36 10.64
N ILE A 75 10.21 2.75 11.34
CA ILE A 75 9.47 3.98 11.07
C ILE A 75 9.40 4.79 12.36
N ARG A 76 9.69 6.08 12.28
CA ARG A 76 9.65 6.99 13.43
C ARG A 76 8.27 7.66 13.53
N PRO A 77 7.74 7.88 14.75
CA PRO A 77 6.57 8.72 14.94
C PRO A 77 6.71 10.07 14.23
N GLY A 78 5.63 10.55 13.60
CA GLY A 78 5.63 11.81 12.86
C GLY A 78 6.29 11.76 11.47
N THR A 79 6.74 10.59 11.01
CA THR A 79 7.26 10.38 9.65
C THR A 79 6.30 9.56 8.78
N THR A 80 6.47 9.63 7.47
CA THR A 80 5.78 8.76 6.50
C THR A 80 6.79 8.09 5.62
N ILE A 81 6.56 6.82 5.31
CA ILE A 81 7.27 6.10 4.26
C ILE A 81 6.32 5.82 3.08
N LEU A 82 6.87 5.78 1.88
CA LEU A 82 6.21 5.20 0.71
C LEU A 82 6.75 3.80 0.51
N ALA A 83 5.99 2.80 0.94
CA ALA A 83 6.27 1.41 0.64
C ALA A 83 5.41 0.94 -0.54
N HIS A 84 5.46 -0.35 -0.84
CA HIS A 84 4.59 -0.92 -1.86
C HIS A 84 4.07 -2.30 -1.45
N THR A 85 3.00 -2.76 -2.08
CA THR A 85 2.54 -4.15 -1.94
C THR A 85 3.53 -5.11 -2.59
N GLN A 86 3.64 -6.33 -2.07
CA GLN A 86 4.40 -7.38 -2.73
C GLN A 86 3.66 -7.85 -3.99
N GLU A 87 2.34 -7.97 -3.90
CA GLU A 87 1.44 -8.34 -4.98
C GLU A 87 1.27 -7.21 -6.00
N ILE A 88 1.14 -7.59 -7.27
CA ILE A 88 0.53 -6.78 -8.32
C ILE A 88 -0.98 -6.98 -8.22
N ILE A 89 -1.74 -5.90 -8.03
CA ILE A 89 -3.20 -5.95 -7.83
C ILE A 89 -3.87 -4.97 -8.79
N GLY A 90 -5.01 -5.34 -9.34
CA GLY A 90 -5.85 -4.43 -10.13
C GLY A 90 -7.05 -5.13 -10.75
N GLY A 91 -7.76 -4.43 -11.63
CA GLY A 91 -8.92 -4.97 -12.32
C GLY A 91 -9.16 -4.34 -13.69
N HIS A 92 -9.85 -5.08 -14.54
CA HIS A 92 -10.30 -4.70 -15.88
C HIS A 92 -11.83 -4.64 -15.90
N ASN A 93 -12.44 -4.31 -17.05
CA ASN A 93 -13.86 -4.57 -17.33
C ASN A 93 -14.84 -4.02 -16.25
N GLY A 94 -14.55 -2.84 -15.70
CA GLY A 94 -15.38 -2.19 -14.68
C GLY A 94 -15.07 -2.57 -13.24
N TYR A 95 -14.06 -3.41 -12.99
CA TYR A 95 -13.57 -3.72 -11.65
C TYR A 95 -12.45 -2.76 -11.25
N LEU A 96 -12.62 -2.14 -10.09
CA LEU A 96 -11.61 -1.31 -9.44
C LEU A 96 -11.28 -1.91 -8.08
N ALA A 97 -10.05 -1.71 -7.62
CA ALA A 97 -9.64 -2.12 -6.29
C ALA A 97 -9.59 -0.91 -5.35
N LYS A 98 -9.74 -1.17 -4.05
CA LYS A 98 -9.58 -0.17 -3.01
C LYS A 98 -8.83 -0.76 -1.83
N MET A 99 -7.75 -0.11 -1.43
CA MET A 99 -6.92 -0.49 -0.29
C MET A 99 -7.51 0.05 1.02
N TYR A 100 -7.41 -0.77 2.07
CA TYR A 100 -7.72 -0.40 3.44
C TYR A 100 -6.64 -0.93 4.37
N SER A 101 -6.41 -0.23 5.49
CA SER A 101 -5.59 -0.77 6.58
C SER A 101 -6.35 -1.88 7.30
N ARG A 102 -5.67 -2.98 7.65
CA ARG A 102 -6.26 -4.00 8.53
C ARG A 102 -6.59 -3.38 9.88
N SER A 103 -7.71 -3.79 10.49
CA SER A 103 -8.17 -3.20 11.75
C SER A 103 -7.15 -3.36 12.89
N THR A 104 -6.36 -4.44 12.89
CA THR A 104 -5.24 -4.64 13.83
C THR A 104 -4.15 -3.59 13.65
N VAL A 105 -3.76 -3.30 12.41
CA VAL A 105 -2.75 -2.28 12.07
C VAL A 105 -3.24 -0.89 12.48
N ALA A 106 -4.49 -0.57 12.17
CA ALA A 106 -5.10 0.71 12.55
C ALA A 106 -5.15 0.90 14.07
N ARG A 107 -5.52 -0.14 14.83
CA ARG A 107 -5.54 -0.10 16.31
C ARG A 107 -4.15 0.02 16.94
N SER A 108 -3.10 -0.41 16.24
CA SER A 108 -1.70 -0.15 16.63
C SER A 108 -1.23 1.26 16.31
N GLY A 109 -2.12 2.15 15.82
CA GLY A 109 -1.78 3.54 15.53
C GLY A 109 -1.05 3.73 14.20
N LEU A 110 -1.20 2.81 13.24
CA LEU A 110 -0.62 2.91 11.91
C LEU A 110 -1.70 3.16 10.87
N SER A 111 -1.49 4.12 9.97
CA SER A 111 -2.22 4.20 8.70
C SER A 111 -1.36 3.63 7.57
N VAL A 112 -1.98 2.97 6.60
CA VAL A 112 -1.30 2.37 5.42
C VAL A 112 -1.72 3.01 4.09
N CYS A 113 -2.91 3.60 4.04
CA CYS A 113 -3.43 4.32 2.89
C CYS A 113 -4.34 5.44 3.42
N ARG A 114 -3.90 6.69 3.35
CA ARG A 114 -4.60 7.78 4.07
C ARG A 114 -5.73 8.35 3.22
N CYS A 115 -5.42 8.82 2.02
CA CYS A 115 -6.39 9.47 1.13
C CYS A 115 -6.40 8.93 -0.31
N ALA A 116 -5.33 8.27 -0.76
CA ALA A 116 -5.19 7.77 -2.14
C ALA A 116 -5.30 6.23 -2.24
N GLY A 117 -6.33 5.66 -1.61
CA GLY A 117 -6.52 4.20 -1.54
C GLY A 117 -7.29 3.58 -2.71
N VAL A 118 -7.63 4.32 -3.77
CA VAL A 118 -8.44 3.83 -4.90
C VAL A 118 -7.56 3.70 -6.14
N GLY A 119 -7.66 2.58 -6.84
CA GLY A 119 -6.99 2.33 -8.10
C GLY A 119 -8.03 2.22 -9.19
N ASP A 120 -7.89 3.06 -10.22
CA ASP A 120 -8.84 3.15 -11.32
C ASP A 120 -8.96 1.84 -12.09
N VAL A 121 -10.04 1.70 -12.87
CA VAL A 121 -10.20 0.55 -13.77
C VAL A 121 -9.04 0.52 -14.76
N GLY A 122 -8.34 -0.61 -14.85
CA GLY A 122 -7.13 -0.78 -15.64
C GLY A 122 -5.82 -0.46 -14.92
N TYR A 123 -5.86 0.12 -13.70
CA TYR A 123 -4.67 0.29 -12.87
C TYR A 123 -4.27 -1.06 -12.27
N ILE A 124 -3.16 -1.63 -12.77
CA ILE A 124 -2.62 -2.92 -12.35
C ILE A 124 -1.14 -2.75 -12.07
N SER A 125 -0.77 -2.74 -10.79
CA SER A 125 0.60 -2.50 -10.36
C SER A 125 0.83 -3.05 -8.95
N ARG A 126 2.08 -2.96 -8.48
CA ARG A 126 2.34 -2.93 -7.04
C ARG A 126 1.84 -1.60 -6.50
N TRP A 127 0.97 -1.67 -5.49
CA TRP A 127 0.31 -0.49 -4.95
C TRP A 127 1.22 0.22 -3.98
N THR A 128 1.36 1.53 -4.14
CA THR A 128 2.06 2.37 -3.16
C THR A 128 1.28 2.41 -1.86
N MET A 129 1.98 2.32 -0.72
CA MET A 129 1.44 2.36 0.62
C MET A 129 2.02 3.57 1.37
N GLU A 130 1.15 4.47 1.82
CA GLU A 130 1.49 5.63 2.65
C GLU A 130 1.45 5.21 4.13
N ILE A 131 2.58 4.70 4.64
CA ILE A 131 2.64 4.16 6.00
C ILE A 131 3.09 5.23 6.98
N SER A 132 2.25 5.54 7.96
CA SER A 132 2.53 6.55 8.98
C SER A 132 2.14 6.07 10.39
N PRO A 133 3.07 6.07 11.37
CA PRO A 133 2.76 5.91 12.78
C PRO A 133 2.24 7.21 13.40
N HIS A 134 1.10 7.09 14.10
CA HIS A 134 0.44 8.18 14.83
C HIS A 134 0.68 8.11 16.34
N LEU A 135 1.14 6.96 16.85
CA LEU A 135 1.47 6.76 18.25
C LEU A 135 3.00 6.78 18.46
N PRO A 136 3.48 7.22 19.64
CA PRO A 136 4.87 7.07 20.02
C PRO A 136 5.32 5.60 19.96
N ALA A 137 6.59 5.35 19.65
CA ALA A 137 7.18 4.01 19.53
C ALA A 137 7.40 3.30 20.87
N HIS A 138 6.39 3.34 21.76
CA HIS A 138 6.38 2.64 23.04
C HIS A 138 5.49 1.39 22.93
N LEU A 139 5.98 0.40 22.18
CA LEU A 139 5.55 -1.00 22.25
C LEU A 139 6.80 -1.88 22.20
#